data_AF-A0A7W8Z035-F1
#
_entry.id   AF-A0A7W8Z035-F1
#
_cell.length_a   1.000
_cell.length_b   1.000
_cell.length_c   1.000
_cell.angle_alpha   90.00
_cell.angle_beta   90.00
_cell.angle_gamma   90.00
#
_symmetry.space_group_name_H-M   'P 1'
#
loop_
_entity.id
_entity.type
_entity.pdbx_description
1 polymer ?
#
loop_
_entity_poly.entity_id
_entity_poly.type
_entity_poly.pdbx_seq_one_letter_code
_entity_poly.pdbx_strand_id
1 'polypeptide(L)'
;MAVTVSASSPDRSPPVPSTCPQRWDSDEIGGWVPAAVRVDGAAESLVPGAPVAALICAYPGDNTRPGGERLAGSRTLTGPAAAMARDLAYLPVAGPEVGRACTLMGGPMTNYLVRFAYPDGRALWVGSAEEVNRCVRTTNGTAVSHAYLGPAITTAYKKGVWRPVPPEDPCQGPGGRRGQDEAVVPGRPGRVTVCRDAVYRRPPYRKRHGRDVARPLAAALNSLDTRPSRNGCHGIPGSDERDVRLVFDYPQGPPAAVRISLSCVPAIDNGLLQADLTPQIREEVLRLAPR
;
A
#
# COMPACT_ATOMS: atom_id res chain seq x y z
N MET A 1 -25.93 -17.97 50.77
CA MET A 1 -25.54 -17.15 49.60
C MET A 1 -24.52 -17.96 48.81
N ALA A 2 -24.89 -18.44 47.62
CA ALA A 2 -23.98 -19.10 46.71
C ALA A 2 -23.60 -18.10 45.62
N VAL A 3 -22.30 -17.80 45.49
CA VAL A 3 -21.76 -16.97 44.42
C VAL A 3 -21.45 -17.89 43.25
N THR A 4 -22.30 -17.83 42.21
CA THR A 4 -22.01 -18.45 40.92
C THR A 4 -21.02 -17.58 40.17
N VAL A 5 -19.79 -18.06 40.04
CA VAL A 5 -18.78 -17.49 39.14
C VAL A 5 -19.15 -17.90 37.72
N SER A 6 -19.75 -16.98 36.96
CA SER A 6 -19.92 -17.14 35.52
C SER A 6 -18.56 -17.12 34.86
N ALA A 7 -18.09 -18.29 34.41
CA ALA A 7 -16.95 -18.39 33.52
C ALA A 7 -17.31 -17.73 32.18
N SER A 8 -16.69 -16.58 31.88
CA SER A 8 -16.73 -15.99 30.56
C SER A 8 -16.08 -16.95 29.57
N SER A 9 -16.86 -17.46 28.61
CA SER A 9 -16.34 -18.23 27.48
C SER A 9 -15.26 -17.42 26.74
N PRO A 10 -14.13 -18.02 26.32
CA PRO A 10 -13.20 -17.32 25.45
C PRO A 10 -13.92 -17.00 24.14
N ASP A 11 -13.84 -15.74 23.74
CA ASP A 11 -14.32 -15.16 22.48
C ASP A 11 -13.74 -15.94 21.28
N ARG A 12 -14.32 -17.11 20.96
CA ARG A 12 -13.93 -17.91 19.80
C ARG A 12 -14.50 -17.22 18.57
N SER A 13 -13.70 -16.32 18.00
CA SER A 13 -13.91 -15.86 16.63
C SER A 13 -14.10 -17.07 15.71
N PRO A 14 -15.07 -17.05 14.79
CA PRO A 14 -15.33 -18.19 13.91
C PRO A 14 -14.07 -18.56 13.11
N PRO A 15 -13.83 -19.86 12.85
CA PRO A 15 -12.67 -20.30 12.10
C PRO A 15 -12.68 -19.72 10.68
N VAL A 16 -11.53 -19.24 10.23
CA VAL A 16 -11.35 -18.74 8.86
C VAL A 16 -11.66 -19.86 7.87
N PRO A 17 -12.62 -19.65 6.92
CA PRO A 17 -12.92 -20.63 5.89
C PRO A 17 -11.64 -21.09 5.19
N SER A 18 -11.45 -22.41 5.07
CA SER A 18 -10.27 -23.00 4.42
C SER A 18 -10.35 -23.02 2.90
N THR A 19 -11.53 -22.77 2.35
CA THR A 19 -11.83 -22.82 0.92
C THR A 19 -12.23 -21.45 0.39
N CYS A 20 -12.08 -21.25 -0.92
CA CYS A 20 -12.59 -20.07 -1.59
C CYS A 20 -14.12 -19.99 -1.47
N PRO A 21 -14.68 -18.84 -1.03
CA PRO A 21 -16.09 -18.54 -1.21
C PRO A 21 -16.50 -18.71 -2.67
N GLN A 22 -17.72 -19.18 -2.91
CA GLN A 22 -18.21 -19.39 -4.28
C GLN A 22 -18.56 -18.08 -4.99
N ARG A 23 -18.78 -17.01 -4.23
CA ARG A 23 -19.09 -15.67 -4.73
C ARG A 23 -18.35 -14.61 -3.93
N TRP A 24 -18.08 -13.49 -4.60
CA TRP A 24 -17.67 -12.25 -3.97
C TRP A 24 -18.89 -11.59 -3.30
N ASP A 25 -18.82 -11.33 -2.00
CA ASP A 25 -19.95 -10.90 -1.17
C ASP A 25 -19.80 -9.44 -0.71
N SER A 26 -19.53 -8.56 -1.68
CA SER A 26 -19.42 -7.13 -1.44
C SER A 26 -19.51 -6.34 -2.74
N ASP A 27 -20.09 -5.14 -2.67
CA ASP A 27 -20.07 -4.19 -3.79
C ASP A 27 -18.76 -3.36 -3.80
N GLU A 28 -17.82 -3.60 -2.88
CA GLU A 28 -16.50 -2.97 -2.88
C GLU A 28 -15.49 -3.75 -3.73
N ILE A 29 -14.71 -3.04 -4.54
CA ILE A 29 -13.63 -3.61 -5.35
C ILE A 29 -12.42 -3.91 -4.46
N GLY A 30 -12.09 -5.20 -4.30
CA GLY A 30 -10.99 -5.68 -3.47
C GLY A 30 -11.16 -5.46 -1.96
N GLY A 31 -12.21 -4.75 -1.53
CA GLY A 31 -12.44 -4.29 -0.16
C GLY A 31 -13.05 -5.31 0.79
N TRP A 32 -13.16 -6.58 0.40
CA TRP A 32 -13.88 -7.59 1.17
C TRP A 32 -13.01 -8.77 1.57
N VAL A 33 -13.31 -9.32 2.75
CA VAL A 33 -12.83 -10.60 3.25
C VAL A 33 -13.99 -11.37 3.91
N PRO A 34 -14.04 -12.71 3.83
CA PRO A 34 -15.14 -13.51 4.39
C PRO A 34 -15.23 -13.47 5.92
N ALA A 35 -14.10 -13.25 6.58
CA ALA A 35 -14.01 -13.11 8.02
C ALA A 35 -12.75 -12.30 8.36
N ALA A 36 -12.92 -11.17 9.03
CA ALA A 36 -11.82 -10.46 9.66
C ALA A 36 -11.38 -11.27 10.88
N VAL A 37 -10.19 -11.87 10.83
CA VAL A 37 -9.64 -12.59 11.99
C VAL A 37 -8.54 -11.79 12.63
N ARG A 38 -8.61 -11.75 13.96
CA ARG A 38 -7.62 -11.11 14.83
C ARG A 38 -6.41 -12.03 14.98
N VAL A 39 -5.58 -12.08 13.94
CA VAL A 39 -4.19 -12.52 14.12
C VAL A 39 -3.44 -11.37 14.80
N ASP A 40 -2.57 -11.66 15.75
CA ASP A 40 -1.79 -10.61 16.43
C ASP A 40 -0.99 -9.82 15.39
N GLY A 41 -1.09 -8.49 15.44
CA GLY A 41 -0.47 -7.60 14.45
C GLY A 41 -1.30 -7.35 13.19
N ALA A 42 -2.53 -7.85 13.09
CA ALA A 42 -3.38 -7.70 11.89
C ALA A 42 -3.98 -6.29 11.73
N ALA A 43 -3.98 -5.45 12.77
CA ALA A 43 -4.39 -4.05 12.67
C ALA A 43 -3.26 -3.18 12.12
N GLU A 44 -2.02 -3.59 12.33
CA GLU A 44 -0.80 -2.89 11.95
C GLU A 44 -0.22 -3.45 10.64
N SER A 45 -0.67 -4.63 10.20
CA SER A 45 -0.18 -5.41 9.06
C SER A 45 -1.30 -6.05 8.27
N LEU A 46 -1.23 -5.96 6.93
CA LEU A 46 -2.07 -6.80 6.08
C LEU A 46 -1.81 -8.29 6.31
N VAL A 47 -0.54 -8.68 6.48
CA VAL A 47 -0.14 -10.07 6.73
C VAL A 47 0.97 -10.11 7.79
N PRO A 48 0.65 -10.21 9.09
CA PRO A 48 1.65 -10.34 10.14
C PRO A 48 2.34 -11.72 10.12
N GLY A 49 3.55 -11.83 10.69
CA GLY A 49 4.24 -13.11 10.88
C GLY A 49 4.71 -13.80 9.59
N ALA A 50 4.84 -15.13 9.65
CA ALA A 50 5.41 -15.97 8.59
C ALA A 50 4.46 -17.14 8.23
N PRO A 51 3.49 -16.92 7.34
CA PRO A 51 2.62 -17.99 6.86
C PRO A 51 3.38 -18.99 5.98
N VAL A 52 2.89 -20.23 5.95
CA VAL A 52 3.49 -21.37 5.23
C VAL A 52 2.79 -21.67 3.91
N ALA A 53 1.58 -21.14 3.70
CA ALA A 53 0.84 -21.29 2.45
C ALA A 53 -0.05 -20.07 2.20
N ALA A 54 -0.33 -19.81 0.91
CA ALA A 54 -1.27 -18.80 0.44
C ALA A 54 -2.23 -19.42 -0.58
N LEU A 55 -3.53 -19.43 -0.31
CA LEU A 55 -4.58 -19.82 -1.27
C LEU A 55 -5.16 -18.56 -1.91
N ILE A 56 -5.00 -18.42 -3.22
CA ILE A 56 -5.55 -17.30 -4.01
C ILE A 56 -6.85 -17.75 -4.68
N CYS A 57 -7.90 -16.95 -4.57
CA CYS A 57 -9.21 -17.13 -5.19
C CYS A 57 -9.46 -15.96 -6.14
N ALA A 58 -9.94 -16.23 -7.36
CA ALA A 58 -10.15 -15.20 -8.39
C ALA A 58 -11.63 -15.07 -8.76
N TYR A 59 -12.11 -13.83 -8.80
CA TYR A 59 -13.50 -13.46 -9.09
C TYR A 59 -13.52 -12.39 -10.19
N PRO A 60 -13.47 -12.80 -11.47
CA PRO A 60 -13.49 -11.85 -12.59
C PRO A 60 -14.87 -11.20 -12.73
N GLY A 61 -14.87 -9.92 -13.06
CA GLY A 61 -16.07 -9.09 -13.19
C GLY A 61 -15.79 -7.79 -13.93
N ASP A 62 -16.59 -6.77 -13.64
CA ASP A 62 -16.52 -5.45 -14.25
C ASP A 62 -16.66 -4.39 -13.14
N ASN A 63 -15.78 -3.39 -13.14
CA ASN A 63 -15.76 -2.39 -12.07
C ASN A 63 -16.95 -1.42 -12.08
N THR A 64 -17.77 -1.42 -13.12
CA THR A 64 -19.01 -0.62 -13.19
C THR A 64 -20.19 -1.28 -12.47
N ARG A 65 -20.09 -2.59 -12.19
CA ARG A 65 -21.10 -3.39 -11.49
C ARG A 65 -20.42 -4.40 -10.56
N PRO A 66 -19.70 -3.93 -9.53
CA PRO A 66 -19.09 -4.82 -8.55
C PRO A 66 -20.16 -5.57 -7.77
N GLY A 67 -19.83 -6.79 -7.32
CA GLY A 67 -20.68 -7.59 -6.44
C GLY A 67 -21.21 -8.86 -7.08
N GLY A 68 -21.17 -9.95 -6.31
CA GLY A 68 -21.73 -11.24 -6.69
C GLY A 68 -20.93 -12.02 -7.74
N GLU A 69 -19.73 -11.57 -8.10
CA GLU A 69 -18.83 -12.25 -9.04
C GLU A 69 -18.60 -13.69 -8.61
N ARG A 70 -18.63 -14.62 -9.58
CA ARG A 70 -18.47 -16.05 -9.30
C ARG A 70 -16.99 -16.41 -9.23
N LEU A 71 -16.68 -17.38 -8.35
CA LEU A 71 -15.35 -17.98 -8.32
C LEU A 71 -15.00 -18.59 -9.68
N ALA A 72 -13.95 -18.09 -10.32
CA ALA A 72 -13.45 -18.64 -11.57
C ALA A 72 -12.39 -19.73 -11.36
N GLY A 73 -11.69 -19.68 -10.22
CA GLY A 73 -10.65 -20.65 -9.91
C GLY A 73 -9.84 -20.26 -8.69
N SER A 74 -8.96 -21.17 -8.28
CA SER A 74 -8.07 -20.96 -7.15
C SER A 74 -6.67 -21.52 -7.41
N ARG A 75 -5.69 -21.04 -6.63
CA ARG A 75 -4.32 -21.54 -6.65
C ARG A 75 -3.68 -21.45 -5.29
N THR A 76 -3.06 -22.55 -4.85
CA THR A 76 -2.26 -22.57 -3.63
C THR A 76 -0.78 -22.36 -3.95
N LEU A 77 -0.13 -21.50 -3.15
CA LEU A 77 1.30 -21.25 -3.14
C LEU A 77 1.86 -21.70 -1.80
N THR A 78 2.94 -22.49 -1.80
CA THR A 78 3.64 -22.89 -0.56
C THR A 78 5.00 -22.19 -0.49
N GLY A 79 5.87 -22.39 -1.49
CA GLY A 79 7.17 -21.72 -1.55
C GLY A 79 7.08 -20.18 -1.60
N PRO A 80 6.29 -19.58 -2.51
CA PRO A 80 6.18 -18.13 -2.62
C PRO A 80 5.39 -17.44 -1.49
N ALA A 81 4.70 -18.19 -0.62
CA ALA A 81 3.79 -17.63 0.38
C ALA A 81 4.49 -16.70 1.37
N ALA A 82 5.67 -17.10 1.87
CA ALA A 82 6.45 -16.29 2.81
C ALA A 82 6.96 -15.00 2.16
N ALA A 83 7.37 -15.05 0.88
CA ALA A 83 7.79 -13.86 0.14
C ALA A 83 6.62 -12.90 -0.08
N MET A 84 5.46 -13.43 -0.46
CA MET A 84 4.24 -12.63 -0.61
C MET A 84 3.83 -11.98 0.69
N ALA A 85 3.75 -12.74 1.78
CA ALA A 85 3.40 -12.23 3.10
C ALA A 85 4.36 -11.14 3.57
N ARG A 86 5.67 -11.35 3.42
CA ARG A 86 6.67 -10.33 3.76
C ARG A 86 6.46 -9.04 2.98
N ASP A 87 6.22 -9.13 1.67
CA ASP A 87 6.06 -7.93 0.84
C ASP A 87 4.75 -7.19 1.19
N LEU A 88 3.67 -7.92 1.49
CA LEU A 88 2.41 -7.34 1.97
C LEU A 88 2.55 -6.72 3.37
N ALA A 89 3.37 -7.30 4.25
CA ALA A 89 3.64 -6.76 5.59
C ALA A 89 4.38 -5.42 5.56
N TYR A 90 5.05 -5.10 4.45
CA TYR A 90 5.70 -3.81 4.26
C TYR A 90 4.81 -2.74 3.66
N LEU A 91 3.58 -3.06 3.29
CA LEU A 91 2.67 -2.07 2.71
C LEU A 91 2.21 -1.08 3.78
N PRO A 92 1.96 0.18 3.38
CA PRO A 92 1.41 1.17 4.29
C PRO A 92 0.01 0.75 4.73
N VAL A 93 -0.30 0.96 6.01
CA VAL A 93 -1.67 0.91 6.51
C VAL A 93 -2.23 2.33 6.47
N ALA A 94 -3.38 2.50 5.83
CA ALA A 94 -4.06 3.77 5.70
C ALA A 94 -5.12 3.91 6.81
N GLY A 95 -5.13 5.08 7.45
CA GLY A 95 -6.23 5.47 8.34
C GLY A 95 -7.50 5.81 7.55
N PRO A 96 -8.67 5.88 8.23
CA PRO A 96 -9.95 6.14 7.59
C PRO A 96 -10.04 7.52 6.91
N GLU A 97 -9.24 8.48 7.37
CA GLU A 97 -9.21 9.87 6.88
C GLU A 97 -8.39 10.04 5.58
N VAL A 98 -7.68 9.00 5.13
CA VAL A 98 -6.86 9.08 3.91
C VAL A 98 -7.78 8.96 2.69
N GLY A 99 -8.09 10.11 2.09
CA GLY A 99 -8.90 10.16 0.86
C GLY A 99 -8.09 9.71 -0.34
N ARG A 100 -8.69 9.00 -1.30
CA ARG A 100 -8.03 8.63 -2.57
C ARG A 100 -8.86 9.09 -3.75
N ALA A 101 -8.25 9.88 -4.64
CA ALA A 101 -8.86 10.22 -5.92
C ALA A 101 -8.62 9.08 -6.93
N CYS A 102 -9.70 8.61 -7.56
CA CYS A 102 -9.67 7.61 -8.62
C CYS A 102 -10.23 8.20 -9.91
N THR A 103 -9.73 7.75 -11.06
CA THR A 103 -10.44 7.97 -12.32
C THR A 103 -11.74 7.15 -12.35
N LEU A 104 -12.72 7.58 -13.14
CA LEU A 104 -14.02 6.90 -13.30
C LEU A 104 -14.06 6.00 -14.56
N MET A 105 -12.93 5.39 -14.93
CA MET A 105 -12.88 4.53 -16.12
C MET A 105 -13.56 3.19 -15.83
N GLY A 106 -14.58 2.87 -16.61
CA GLY A 106 -15.22 1.55 -16.60
C GLY A 106 -14.37 0.50 -17.32
N GLY A 107 -14.36 -0.73 -16.83
CA GLY A 107 -13.71 -1.84 -17.51
C GLY A 107 -13.55 -3.12 -16.69
N PRO A 108 -12.82 -4.10 -17.28
CA PRO A 108 -12.60 -5.39 -16.65
C PRO A 108 -11.91 -5.26 -15.30
N MET A 109 -12.34 -6.11 -14.38
CA MET A 109 -11.81 -6.20 -13.04
C MET A 109 -11.70 -7.67 -12.62
N THR A 110 -10.76 -7.97 -11.72
CA THR A 110 -10.75 -9.25 -11.00
C THR A 110 -10.53 -8.98 -9.53
N ASN A 111 -11.54 -9.32 -8.72
CA ASN A 111 -11.41 -9.36 -7.28
C ASN A 111 -10.63 -10.61 -6.88
N TYR A 112 -9.79 -10.47 -5.85
CA TYR A 112 -8.97 -11.53 -5.31
C TYR A 112 -9.17 -11.65 -3.80
N LEU A 113 -9.28 -12.89 -3.34
CA LEU A 113 -9.08 -13.25 -1.94
C LEU A 113 -7.81 -14.07 -1.83
N VAL A 114 -6.96 -13.75 -0.85
CA VAL A 114 -5.74 -14.51 -0.54
C VAL A 114 -5.77 -14.95 0.91
N ARG A 115 -5.88 -16.27 1.15
CA ARG A 115 -5.82 -16.84 2.49
C ARG A 115 -4.40 -17.22 2.82
N PHE A 116 -3.83 -16.61 3.86
CA PHE A 116 -2.55 -17.04 4.42
C PHE A 116 -2.78 -18.02 5.56
N ALA A 117 -2.14 -19.18 5.51
CA ALA A 117 -2.18 -20.20 6.56
C ALA A 117 -0.87 -20.21 7.36
N TYR A 118 -0.98 -20.31 8.68
CA TYR A 118 0.15 -20.30 9.61
C TYR A 118 0.47 -21.71 10.14
N PRO A 119 1.70 -21.96 10.62
CA PRO A 119 2.09 -23.26 11.18
C PRO A 119 1.21 -23.73 12.34
N ASP A 120 0.67 -22.79 13.13
CA ASP A 120 -0.16 -23.03 14.31
C ASP A 120 -1.64 -23.29 13.97
N GLY A 121 -1.98 -23.41 12.68
CA GLY A 121 -3.34 -23.64 12.21
C GLY A 121 -4.19 -22.36 12.08
N ARG A 122 -3.69 -21.20 12.51
CA ARG A 122 -4.36 -19.92 12.25
C ARG A 122 -4.32 -19.58 10.77
N ALA A 123 -5.21 -18.68 10.37
CA ALA A 123 -5.21 -18.12 9.03
C ALA A 123 -5.77 -16.69 9.03
N LEU A 124 -5.54 -15.99 7.93
CA LEU A 124 -6.18 -14.71 7.64
C LEU A 124 -6.49 -14.62 6.15
N TRP A 125 -7.50 -13.82 5.80
CA TRP A 125 -7.79 -13.45 4.42
C TRP A 125 -7.28 -12.05 4.13
N VAL A 126 -6.82 -11.83 2.90
CA VAL A 126 -6.58 -10.51 2.32
C VAL A 126 -7.43 -10.38 1.06
N GLY A 127 -8.27 -9.35 1.01
CA GLY A 127 -8.97 -8.89 -0.18
C GLY A 127 -8.10 -7.91 -0.97
N SER A 128 -8.14 -7.99 -2.29
CA SER A 128 -7.57 -7.00 -3.22
C SER A 128 -8.19 -7.15 -4.60
N ALA A 129 -7.73 -6.39 -5.59
CA ALA A 129 -8.19 -6.51 -6.97
C ALA A 129 -7.16 -6.03 -8.01
N GLU A 130 -7.36 -6.44 -9.26
CA GLU A 130 -6.76 -5.82 -10.45
C GLU A 130 -7.88 -5.17 -11.27
N GLU A 131 -7.74 -3.88 -11.58
CA GLU A 131 -8.72 -3.15 -12.39
C GLU A 131 -8.12 -1.91 -13.07
N VAL A 132 -8.86 -1.35 -14.02
CA VAL A 132 -8.37 -0.35 -14.98
C VAL A 132 -7.98 1.00 -14.37
N ASN A 133 -8.60 1.43 -13.26
CA ASN A 133 -8.26 2.68 -12.56
C ASN A 133 -7.05 2.54 -11.62
N ARG A 134 -6.57 1.31 -11.40
CA ARG A 134 -5.53 0.97 -10.41
C ARG A 134 -5.85 1.47 -9.00
N CYS A 135 -7.13 1.64 -8.68
CA CYS A 135 -7.64 2.36 -7.52
C CYS A 135 -8.31 1.45 -6.48
N VAL A 136 -7.73 0.28 -6.26
CA VAL A 136 -8.31 -0.73 -5.37
C VAL A 136 -7.85 -0.54 -3.93
N ARG A 137 -8.67 -1.03 -3.00
CA ARG A 137 -8.25 -1.26 -1.62
C ARG A 137 -7.68 -2.67 -1.50
N THR A 138 -6.70 -2.81 -0.63
CA THR A 138 -6.23 -4.11 -0.14
C THR A 138 -6.48 -4.15 1.35
N THR A 139 -7.14 -5.19 1.85
CA THR A 139 -7.57 -5.24 3.26
C THR A 139 -7.52 -6.66 3.80
N ASN A 140 -7.24 -6.81 5.10
CA ASN A 140 -7.46 -8.08 5.80
C ASN A 140 -8.73 -8.07 6.67
N GLY A 141 -9.57 -7.04 6.50
CA GLY A 141 -10.75 -6.78 7.31
C GLY A 141 -10.48 -5.95 8.57
N THR A 142 -9.22 -5.66 8.91
CA THR A 142 -8.84 -4.81 10.05
C THR A 142 -7.90 -3.68 9.62
N ALA A 143 -6.86 -4.00 8.86
CA ALA A 143 -5.95 -3.04 8.23
C ALA A 143 -6.31 -2.86 6.74
N VAL A 144 -6.13 -1.64 6.25
CA VAL A 144 -6.38 -1.26 4.85
C VAL A 144 -5.12 -0.65 4.25
N SER A 145 -4.83 -0.95 3.00
CA SER A 145 -3.79 -0.31 2.21
C SER A 145 -4.36 0.13 0.86
N HIS A 146 -3.84 1.25 0.35
CA HIS A 146 -4.14 1.73 -1.00
C HIS A 146 -3.05 1.35 -2.03
N ALA A 147 -2.05 0.58 -1.61
CA ALA A 147 -1.02 0.06 -2.51
C ALA A 147 -1.66 -0.82 -3.59
N TYR A 148 -1.28 -0.60 -4.85
CA TYR A 148 -1.80 -1.36 -5.98
C TYR A 148 -1.04 -2.67 -6.19
N LEU A 149 -1.68 -3.79 -5.85
CA LEU A 149 -1.08 -5.14 -5.92
C LEU A 149 -1.61 -6.01 -7.06
N GLY A 150 -2.64 -5.57 -7.77
CA GLY A 150 -3.37 -6.36 -8.77
C GLY A 150 -2.46 -7.18 -9.69
N PRO A 151 -1.54 -6.56 -10.45
CA PRO A 151 -0.67 -7.28 -11.39
C PRO A 151 0.21 -8.36 -10.72
N ALA A 152 0.66 -8.14 -9.49
CA ALA A 152 1.47 -9.10 -8.75
C ALA A 152 0.62 -10.30 -8.29
N ILE A 153 -0.59 -10.05 -7.78
CA ILE A 153 -1.54 -11.10 -7.39
C ILE A 153 -2.00 -11.90 -8.61
N THR A 154 -2.30 -11.24 -9.73
CA THR A 154 -2.64 -11.89 -11.00
C THR A 154 -1.52 -12.77 -11.50
N THR A 155 -0.27 -12.31 -11.40
CA THR A 155 0.91 -13.13 -11.76
C THR A 155 1.02 -14.35 -10.86
N ALA A 156 0.84 -14.17 -9.54
CA ALA A 156 0.87 -15.26 -8.57
C ALA A 156 -0.24 -16.29 -8.84
N TYR A 157 -1.46 -15.83 -9.14
CA TYR A 157 -2.58 -16.68 -9.52
C TYR A 157 -2.36 -17.42 -10.84
N LYS A 158 -1.95 -16.73 -11.91
CA LYS A 158 -1.82 -17.34 -13.25
C LYS A 158 -0.57 -18.21 -13.37
N LYS A 159 0.55 -17.77 -12.79
CA LYS A 159 1.88 -18.40 -12.98
C LYS A 159 2.39 -19.16 -11.77
N GLY A 160 1.77 -19.00 -10.59
CA GLY A 160 2.21 -19.70 -9.38
C GLY A 160 3.48 -19.12 -8.76
N VAL A 161 3.86 -17.89 -9.16
CA VAL A 161 5.08 -17.23 -8.73
C VAL A 161 4.72 -15.87 -8.17
N TRP A 162 5.16 -15.57 -6.95
CA TRP A 162 5.07 -14.22 -6.40
C TRP A 162 6.27 -13.39 -6.86
N ARG A 163 5.98 -12.29 -7.54
CA ARG A 163 6.98 -11.29 -7.92
C ARG A 163 6.31 -9.91 -7.86
N PRO A 164 6.70 -9.04 -6.93
CA PRO A 164 6.30 -7.64 -6.99
C PRO A 164 6.69 -7.05 -8.34
N VAL A 165 5.78 -6.31 -8.95
CA VAL A 165 6.05 -5.61 -10.20
C VAL A 165 6.65 -4.26 -9.83
N PRO A 166 7.97 -4.05 -9.96
CA PRO A 166 8.54 -2.73 -9.75
C PRO A 166 7.96 -1.76 -10.80
N PRO A 167 7.79 -0.47 -10.46
CA PRO A 167 7.40 0.51 -11.46
C PRO A 167 8.47 0.56 -12.56
N GLU A 168 8.03 0.71 -13.82
CA GLU A 168 8.94 0.84 -14.97
C GLU A 168 9.90 2.02 -14.81
N ASP A 169 9.42 3.09 -14.19
CA ASP A 169 10.23 4.23 -13.78
C ASP A 169 10.18 4.38 -12.26
N PRO A 170 11.32 4.26 -11.54
CA PRO A 170 11.36 4.47 -10.09
C PRO A 170 10.86 5.87 -9.68
N CYS A 171 10.93 6.86 -10.58
CA CYS A 171 10.42 8.21 -10.36
C CYS A 171 8.90 8.34 -10.42
N GLN A 172 8.17 7.28 -10.79
CA GLN A 172 6.72 7.19 -10.57
C GLN A 172 6.39 6.84 -9.10
N GLY A 173 7.39 6.34 -8.35
CA GLY A 173 7.28 5.95 -6.95
C GLY A 173 6.55 4.61 -6.74
N PRO A 174 6.98 3.78 -5.77
CA PRO A 174 6.22 2.60 -5.36
C PRO A 174 4.94 2.97 -4.59
N GLY A 175 4.05 1.99 -4.42
CA GLY A 175 2.80 2.07 -3.63
C GLY A 175 2.98 2.20 -2.10
N GLY A 176 4.08 2.81 -1.66
CA GLY A 176 4.36 3.15 -0.27
C GLY A 176 5.05 2.06 0.56
N ARG A 177 5.29 2.40 1.83
CA ARG A 177 5.99 1.61 2.85
C ARG A 177 5.28 1.75 4.21
N ARG A 178 5.26 0.70 5.02
CA ARG A 178 4.81 0.73 6.42
C ARG A 178 5.47 1.88 7.20
N GLY A 179 4.67 2.54 8.04
CA GLY A 179 5.08 3.66 8.88
C GLY A 179 4.96 5.01 8.19
N GLN A 180 4.56 5.05 6.92
CA GLN A 180 4.29 6.30 6.21
C GLN A 180 3.07 7.06 6.76
N ASP A 181 2.25 6.39 7.57
CA ASP A 181 1.10 6.92 8.30
C ASP A 181 1.51 7.62 9.60
N GLU A 182 2.71 7.32 10.11
CA GLU A 182 3.28 7.92 11.33
C GLU A 182 4.36 8.96 11.02
N ALA A 183 5.08 8.81 9.91
CA ALA A 183 6.16 9.70 9.50
C ALA A 183 6.23 9.84 7.97
N VAL A 184 6.59 11.03 7.47
CA VAL A 184 6.73 11.28 6.03
C VAL A 184 7.67 10.26 5.37
N VAL A 185 8.80 9.98 6.03
CA VAL A 185 9.84 9.03 5.62
C VAL A 185 10.19 8.09 6.79
N PRO A 186 9.62 6.88 6.86
CA PRO A 186 9.77 6.01 8.03
C PRO A 186 11.14 5.31 8.11
N GLY A 187 11.62 5.07 9.33
CA GLY A 187 12.83 4.29 9.60
C GLY A 187 14.13 5.02 9.25
N ARG A 188 15.11 4.30 8.68
CA ARG A 188 16.46 4.83 8.39
C ARG A 188 16.87 4.57 6.94
N PRO A 189 16.62 5.51 6.01
CA PRO A 189 16.96 5.30 4.62
C PRO A 189 18.47 5.21 4.40
N GLY A 190 18.87 4.40 3.42
CA GLY A 190 20.26 4.23 3.01
C GLY A 190 20.66 5.10 1.81
N ARG A 191 19.67 5.55 1.03
CA ARG A 191 19.85 6.33 -0.20
C ARG A 191 18.58 7.12 -0.49
N VAL A 192 18.72 8.22 -1.22
CA VAL A 192 17.59 8.92 -1.83
C VAL A 192 17.85 9.15 -3.30
N THR A 193 16.85 8.86 -4.14
CA THR A 193 16.81 9.29 -5.53
C THR A 193 15.90 10.51 -5.63
N VAL A 194 16.43 11.62 -6.13
CA VAL A 194 15.69 12.85 -6.40
C VAL A 194 15.34 12.88 -7.88
N CYS A 195 14.05 12.88 -8.18
CA CYS A 195 13.49 12.92 -9.51
C CYS A 195 12.83 14.26 -9.74
N ARG A 196 13.14 14.92 -10.86
CA ARG A 196 12.49 16.17 -11.26
C ARG A 196 11.66 15.95 -12.51
N ASP A 197 10.39 16.35 -12.47
CA ASP A 197 9.52 16.18 -13.63
C ASP A 197 10.01 17.01 -14.82
N ALA A 198 10.01 16.37 -16.00
CA ALA A 198 10.39 16.97 -17.26
C ALA A 198 9.33 16.66 -18.32
N VAL A 199 8.52 17.67 -18.66
CA VAL A 199 7.38 17.56 -19.59
C VAL A 199 7.74 16.92 -20.95
N TYR A 200 8.99 17.10 -21.41
CA TYR A 200 9.43 16.66 -22.75
C TYR A 200 10.63 15.71 -22.74
N ARG A 201 11.04 15.18 -21.58
CA ARG A 201 12.13 14.18 -21.52
C ARG A 201 11.71 12.96 -20.74
N ARG A 202 11.80 11.81 -21.42
CA ARG A 202 11.71 10.48 -20.80
C ARG A 202 13.05 9.76 -20.98
N PRO A 203 13.67 9.27 -19.89
CA PRO A 203 13.21 9.30 -18.50
C PRO A 203 13.35 10.69 -17.84
N PRO A 204 12.62 10.99 -16.75
CA PRO A 204 12.80 12.22 -15.97
C PRO A 204 14.23 12.34 -15.46
N TYR A 205 14.69 13.58 -15.26
CA TYR A 205 16.01 13.82 -14.69
C TYR A 205 16.06 13.24 -13.28
N ARG A 206 17.09 12.45 -12.98
CA ARG A 206 17.27 11.81 -11.67
C ARG A 206 18.70 11.92 -11.16
N LYS A 207 18.84 12.15 -9.86
CA LYS A 207 20.14 12.15 -9.15
C LYS A 207 20.04 11.31 -7.88
N ARG A 208 21.04 10.47 -7.63
CA ARG A 208 21.11 9.61 -6.45
C ARG A 208 22.08 10.18 -5.42
N HIS A 209 21.70 10.11 -4.15
CA HIS A 209 22.52 10.57 -3.04
C HIS A 209 22.59 9.51 -1.94
N GLY A 210 23.76 9.36 -1.32
CA GLY A 210 24.01 8.36 -0.29
C GLY A 210 23.35 8.66 1.06
N ARG A 211 23.64 7.82 2.05
CA ARG A 211 23.07 7.88 3.40
C ARG A 211 23.25 9.23 4.10
N ASP A 212 24.36 9.92 3.81
CA ASP A 212 24.71 11.19 4.46
C ASP A 212 23.82 12.34 3.99
N VAL A 213 23.13 12.19 2.85
CA VAL A 213 22.07 13.09 2.39
C VAL A 213 20.69 12.53 2.73
N ALA A 214 20.48 11.24 2.52
CA ALA A 214 19.17 10.61 2.70
C ALA A 214 18.64 10.73 4.15
N ARG A 215 19.52 10.55 5.16
CA ARG A 215 19.09 10.57 6.56
C ARG A 215 18.78 11.97 7.08
N PRO A 216 19.62 13.00 6.87
CA PRO A 216 19.26 14.36 7.28
C PRO A 216 18.01 14.87 6.56
N LEU A 217 17.86 14.59 5.26
CA LEU A 217 16.66 14.99 4.52
C LEU A 217 15.40 14.32 5.06
N ALA A 218 15.45 13.01 5.37
CA ALA A 218 14.34 12.31 5.99
C ALA A 218 14.00 12.89 7.38
N ALA A 219 15.00 13.21 8.20
CA ALA A 219 14.80 13.83 9.50
C ALA A 219 14.12 15.21 9.38
N ALA A 220 14.55 16.05 8.43
CA ALA A 220 13.94 17.35 8.17
C ALA A 220 12.48 17.23 7.68
N LEU A 221 12.18 16.25 6.83
CA LEU A 221 10.79 15.99 6.40
C LEU A 221 9.91 15.49 7.54
N ASN A 222 10.46 14.67 8.44
CA ASN A 222 9.73 14.12 9.59
C ASN A 222 9.58 15.11 10.75
N SER A 223 10.27 16.25 10.75
CA SER A 223 10.09 17.30 11.75
C SER A 223 9.00 18.31 11.38
N LEU A 224 8.35 18.13 10.23
CA LEU A 224 7.23 18.97 9.81
C LEU A 224 5.95 18.59 10.53
N ASP A 225 5.07 19.56 10.73
CA ASP A 225 3.71 19.30 11.17
C ASP A 225 2.93 18.61 10.04
N THR A 226 2.57 17.35 10.27
CA THR A 226 1.85 16.53 9.29
C THR A 226 0.36 16.41 9.61
N ARG A 227 -0.45 16.30 8.56
CA ARG A 227 -1.88 15.95 8.62
C ARG A 227 -2.17 14.75 7.71
N PRO A 228 -3.26 14.00 7.93
CA PRO A 228 -3.69 12.97 6.98
C PRO A 228 -3.83 13.51 5.57
N SER A 229 -3.34 12.75 4.59
CA SER A 229 -3.34 13.16 3.18
C SER A 229 -4.75 13.13 2.61
N ARG A 230 -5.11 14.21 1.92
CA ARG A 230 -6.31 14.26 1.07
C ARG A 230 -6.00 13.91 -0.39
N ASN A 231 -4.76 13.50 -0.68
CA ASN A 231 -4.25 13.19 -2.02
C ASN A 231 -4.47 14.33 -3.04
N GLY A 232 -4.50 15.57 -2.56
CA GLY A 232 -4.69 16.79 -3.35
C GLY A 232 -4.07 18.01 -2.68
N CYS A 233 -3.95 19.09 -3.43
CA CYS A 233 -3.41 20.36 -2.97
C CYS A 233 -4.09 21.54 -3.68
N HIS A 234 -4.03 22.71 -3.07
CA HIS A 234 -4.46 23.95 -3.68
C HIS A 234 -3.31 24.57 -4.47
N GLY A 235 -3.51 24.74 -5.77
CA GLY A 235 -2.53 25.37 -6.65
C GLY A 235 -2.30 26.84 -6.28
N ILE A 236 -1.04 27.27 -6.34
CA ILE A 236 -0.62 28.65 -6.17
C ILE A 236 -0.69 29.34 -7.53
N PRO A 237 -1.53 30.38 -7.70
CA PRO A 237 -1.63 31.10 -8.97
C PRO A 237 -0.29 31.64 -9.46
N GLY A 238 0.03 31.45 -10.74
CA GLY A 238 1.25 31.96 -11.37
C GLY A 238 2.54 31.20 -11.08
N SER A 239 2.46 30.05 -10.40
CA SER A 239 3.64 29.20 -10.18
C SER A 239 3.87 28.22 -11.33
N ASP A 240 5.00 28.36 -12.02
CA ASP A 240 5.50 27.39 -13.01
C ASP A 240 6.47 26.34 -12.42
N GLU A 241 6.62 26.33 -11.09
CA GLU A 241 7.54 25.41 -10.43
C GLU A 241 7.10 23.95 -10.52
N ARG A 242 8.09 23.10 -10.78
CA ARG A 242 7.88 21.69 -11.14
C ARG A 242 7.92 20.78 -9.92
N ASP A 243 7.18 19.70 -10.02
CA ASP A 243 7.16 18.65 -9.01
C ASP A 243 8.53 17.96 -8.90
N VAL A 244 8.89 17.66 -7.65
CA VAL A 244 10.03 16.83 -7.29
C VAL A 244 9.51 15.60 -6.59
N ARG A 245 10.02 14.42 -6.96
CA ARG A 245 9.78 13.19 -6.22
C ARG A 245 11.06 12.73 -5.55
N LEU A 246 10.95 12.44 -4.26
CA LEU A 246 11.99 11.81 -3.46
C LEU A 246 11.66 10.33 -3.30
N VAL A 247 12.60 9.45 -3.62
CA VAL A 247 12.46 8.00 -3.45
C VAL A 247 13.55 7.53 -2.50
N PHE A 248 13.17 7.17 -1.29
CA PHE A 248 14.07 6.72 -0.22
C PHE A 248 14.19 5.20 -0.25
N ASP A 249 15.40 4.70 -0.50
CA ASP A 249 15.68 3.26 -0.56
C ASP A 249 16.18 2.73 0.80
N TYR A 250 15.85 1.47 1.07
CA TYR A 250 16.18 0.77 2.32
C TYR A 250 16.91 -0.55 2.00
N PRO A 251 17.69 -1.09 2.96
CA PRO A 251 18.27 -2.43 2.80
C PRO A 251 17.22 -3.54 2.67
N GLN A 252 16.02 -3.33 3.23
CA GLN A 252 14.92 -4.30 3.22
C GLN A 252 13.57 -3.60 3.00
N GLY A 253 12.69 -4.29 2.27
CA GLY A 253 11.36 -3.82 1.93
C GLY A 253 11.34 -2.79 0.80
N PRO A 254 10.15 -2.25 0.47
CA PRO A 254 9.97 -1.30 -0.61
C PRO A 254 10.55 0.09 -0.25
N PRO A 255 10.84 0.92 -1.26
CA PRO A 255 11.17 2.33 -1.04
C PRO A 255 9.98 3.11 -0.46
N ALA A 256 10.28 4.22 0.20
CA ALA A 256 9.27 5.23 0.56
C ALA A 256 9.33 6.37 -0.47
N ALA A 257 8.18 6.77 -1.00
CA ALA A 257 8.08 7.89 -1.93
C ALA A 257 7.46 9.11 -1.27
N VAL A 258 8.01 10.28 -1.57
CA VAL A 258 7.47 11.58 -1.18
C VAL A 258 7.38 12.45 -2.43
N ARG A 259 6.19 12.96 -2.72
CA ARG A 259 5.97 13.98 -3.74
C ARG A 259 6.07 15.35 -3.09
N ILE A 260 6.75 16.26 -3.77
CA ILE A 260 6.84 17.67 -3.41
C ILE A 260 6.35 18.47 -4.61
N SER A 261 5.14 19.00 -4.51
CA SER A 261 4.54 19.88 -5.50
C SER A 261 4.83 21.33 -5.11
N LEU A 262 5.83 21.92 -5.77
CA LEU A 262 6.33 23.27 -5.44
C LEU A 262 5.32 24.38 -5.74
N SER A 263 4.32 24.09 -6.57
CA SER A 263 3.25 24.99 -6.98
C SER A 263 1.97 24.84 -6.14
N CYS A 264 2.03 24.19 -4.98
CA CYS A 264 0.86 23.71 -4.27
C CYS A 264 0.96 23.84 -2.74
N VAL A 265 -0.20 23.94 -2.06
CA VAL A 265 -0.31 23.84 -0.59
C VAL A 265 -1.42 22.85 -0.20
N PRO A 266 -1.16 21.84 0.65
CA PRO A 266 0.17 21.42 1.12
C PRO A 266 1.03 20.94 -0.05
N ALA A 267 2.33 21.19 0.04
CA ALA A 267 3.29 20.87 -1.02
C ALA A 267 3.82 19.44 -0.89
N ILE A 268 3.96 18.92 0.33
CA ILE A 268 4.55 17.60 0.59
C ILE A 268 3.43 16.58 0.75
N ASP A 269 3.56 15.44 0.10
CA ASP A 269 2.60 14.32 0.15
C ASP A 269 3.33 12.98 0.01
N ASN A 270 3.17 12.08 0.97
CA ASN A 270 3.71 10.71 0.88
C ASN A 270 2.65 9.65 0.52
N GLY A 271 1.41 10.09 0.23
CA GLY A 271 0.22 9.27 -0.01
C GLY A 271 -0.68 9.07 1.21
N LEU A 272 -0.15 9.23 2.43
CA LEU A 272 -0.87 9.05 3.70
C LEU A 272 -0.82 10.29 4.60
N LEU A 273 0.27 11.05 4.52
CA LEU A 273 0.52 12.28 5.25
C LEU A 273 0.85 13.41 4.26
N GLN A 274 0.39 14.60 4.62
CA GLN A 274 0.69 15.86 3.94
C GLN A 274 1.30 16.86 4.91
N ALA A 275 2.17 17.73 4.40
CA ALA A 275 2.77 18.82 5.14
C ALA A 275 3.02 20.04 4.24
N ASP A 276 3.10 21.21 4.87
CA ASP A 276 3.49 22.43 4.19
C ASP A 276 5.02 22.44 3.99
N LEU A 277 5.48 22.97 2.86
CA LEU A 277 6.90 23.02 2.53
C LEU A 277 7.53 24.29 3.12
N THR A 278 8.59 24.11 3.91
CA THR A 278 9.39 25.22 4.44
C THR A 278 10.41 25.72 3.41
N PRO A 279 10.81 27.00 3.44
CA PRO A 279 11.85 27.54 2.57
C PRO A 279 13.15 26.74 2.63
N GLN A 280 13.56 26.30 3.82
CA GLN A 280 14.80 25.55 4.04
C GLN A 280 14.77 24.19 3.34
N ILE A 281 13.67 23.44 3.46
CA ILE A 281 13.53 22.15 2.76
C ILE A 281 13.42 22.36 1.26
N ARG A 282 12.74 23.43 0.80
CA ARG A 282 12.65 23.77 -0.62
C ARG A 282 14.02 23.99 -1.24
N GLU A 283 14.84 24.84 -0.64
CA GLU A 283 16.20 25.12 -1.12
C GLU A 283 17.06 23.86 -1.14
N GLU A 284 17.00 23.05 -0.09
CA GLU A 284 17.75 21.81 0.00
C GLU A 284 17.34 20.81 -1.10
N VAL A 285 16.04 20.61 -1.30
CA VAL A 285 15.52 19.73 -2.35
C VAL A 285 15.94 20.21 -3.74
N LEU A 286 15.85 21.52 -4.02
CA LEU A 286 16.25 22.10 -5.30
C LEU A 286 17.76 21.98 -5.56
N ARG A 287 18.58 22.12 -4.51
CA ARG A 287 20.04 21.91 -4.57
C ARG A 287 20.40 20.46 -4.89
N LEU A 288 19.64 19.51 -4.34
CA LEU A 288 19.84 18.08 -4.54
C LEU A 288 19.25 17.57 -5.87
N ALA A 289 18.28 18.29 -6.43
CA ALA A 289 17.63 17.94 -7.68
C ALA A 289 18.61 18.02 -8.87
N PRO A 290 18.44 17.15 -9.87
CA PRO A 290 19.17 17.30 -11.14
C PRO A 290 18.75 18.58 -11.86
N ARG A 291 19.71 19.22 -12.52
CA ARG A 291 19.51 20.42 -13.33
C ARG A 291 18.98 20.05 -14.72
#